data_AF-A0A940GY22-F1
#
_entry.id   AF-A0A940GY22-F1
#
_cell.length_a   1.000
_cell.length_b   1.000
_cell.length_c   1.000
_cell.angle_alpha   90.00
_cell.angle_beta   90.00
_cell.angle_gamma   90.00
#
_symmetry.space_group_name_H-M   'P 1'
#
loop_
_entity.id
_entity.type
_entity.pdbx_description
1 polymer ?
#
loop_
_entity_poly.entity_id
_entity_poly.type
_entity_poly.pdbx_seq_one_letter_code
_entity_poly.pdbx_strand_id
1 'polypeptide(L)'
;MADLREHHRRILELLDELEALTAQSTPDESALAALRYKLSRASGARRKLIETLCACFESELPAASVQPVRALRASVGRVMTHSAEHVGSWGMHDIVRDWSGYCHASFNMRRAMREQINRERMVLYPLIDAVDATP
;
A
#
# COMPACT_ATOMS: atom_id res chain seq x y z
N MET A 1 2.04 18.10 6.84
CA MET A 1 2.18 16.99 5.86
C MET A 1 0.82 16.33 5.69
N ALA A 2 0.32 16.11 4.48
CA ALA A 2 -0.92 15.33 4.30
C ALA A 2 -0.75 14.00 5.06
N ASP A 3 -1.66 13.68 5.97
CA ASP A 3 -1.41 12.71 7.04
C ASP A 3 -1.19 11.30 6.46
N LEU A 4 0.06 10.81 6.50
CA LEU A 4 0.40 9.45 6.10
C LEU A 4 -0.44 8.42 6.87
N ARG A 5 -0.83 8.73 8.12
CA ARG A 5 -1.69 7.89 8.95
C ARG A 5 -3.07 7.74 8.33
N GLU A 6 -3.62 8.80 7.76
CA GLU A 6 -4.90 8.77 7.06
C GLU A 6 -4.83 7.92 5.79
N HIS A 7 -3.75 8.05 5.01
CA HIS A 7 -3.53 7.18 3.86
C HIS A 7 -3.41 5.70 4.24
N HIS A 8 -2.69 5.38 5.32
CA HIS A 8 -2.59 4.02 5.84
C HIS A 8 -3.94 3.49 6.32
N ARG A 9 -4.70 4.29 7.10
CA ARG A 9 -6.04 3.93 7.56
C ARG A 9 -6.94 3.59 6.39
N ARG A 10 -7.00 4.48 5.37
CA ARG A 10 -7.87 4.28 4.22
C ARG A 10 -7.50 3.03 3.42
N ILE A 11 -6.21 2.73 3.25
CA ILE A 11 -5.80 1.50 2.56
C ILE A 11 -6.20 0.28 3.38
N LEU A 12 -5.97 0.27 4.70
CA LEU A 12 -6.33 -0.86 5.55
C LEU A 12 -7.83 -1.16 5.48
N GLU A 13 -8.68 -0.14 5.51
CA GLU A 13 -10.14 -0.29 5.32
C GLU A 13 -10.49 -0.90 3.97
N LEU A 14 -9.85 -0.45 2.88
CA LEU A 14 -10.07 -1.01 1.55
C LEU A 14 -9.60 -2.48 1.45
N LEU A 15 -8.57 -2.86 2.19
CA LEU A 15 -8.12 -4.26 2.26
C LEU A 15 -9.12 -5.12 3.05
N ASP A 16 -9.73 -4.59 4.11
CA ASP A 16 -10.79 -5.25 4.88
C ASP A 16 -12.07 -5.41 4.03
N GLU A 17 -12.45 -4.36 3.27
CA GLU A 17 -13.56 -4.43 2.30
C GLU A 17 -13.29 -5.52 1.25
N LEU A 18 -12.03 -5.64 0.76
CA LEU A 18 -11.67 -6.61 -0.27
C LEU A 18 -11.67 -8.03 0.28
N GLU A 19 -11.23 -8.19 1.53
CA GLU A 19 -11.33 -9.44 2.27
C GLU A 19 -12.76 -9.94 2.33
N ALA A 20 -13.69 -9.07 2.72
CA ALA A 20 -15.12 -9.41 2.79
C ALA A 20 -15.70 -9.79 1.43
N LEU A 21 -15.33 -9.09 0.35
CA LEU A 21 -15.76 -9.46 -1.01
C LEU A 21 -15.21 -10.83 -1.43
N THR A 22 -13.92 -11.10 -1.17
CA THR A 22 -13.29 -12.39 -1.53
C THR A 22 -13.74 -13.57 -0.67
N ALA A 23 -14.46 -13.33 0.44
CA ALA A 23 -15.07 -14.39 1.23
C ALA A 23 -16.39 -14.90 0.63
N GLN A 24 -16.94 -14.22 -0.37
CA GLN A 24 -18.17 -14.62 -1.04
C GLN A 24 -17.91 -15.77 -2.02
N SER A 25 -18.92 -16.62 -2.23
CA SER A 25 -18.81 -17.78 -3.14
C SER A 25 -18.69 -17.39 -4.62
N THR A 26 -19.16 -16.20 -4.99
CA THR A 26 -19.12 -15.67 -6.36
C THR A 26 -18.74 -14.19 -6.33
N PRO A 27 -18.08 -13.67 -7.39
CA PRO A 27 -17.71 -12.26 -7.45
C PRO A 27 -18.94 -11.36 -7.62
N ASP A 28 -19.06 -10.32 -6.78
CA ASP A 28 -19.78 -9.11 -7.16
C ASP A 28 -18.84 -8.25 -8.02
N GLU A 29 -18.94 -8.41 -9.33
CA GLU A 29 -18.06 -7.73 -10.31
C GLU A 29 -18.07 -6.21 -10.14
N SER A 30 -19.23 -5.64 -9.84
CA SER A 30 -19.43 -4.19 -9.72
C SER A 30 -18.73 -3.63 -8.48
N ALA A 31 -18.95 -4.27 -7.33
CA ALA A 31 -18.31 -3.91 -6.07
C ALA A 31 -16.80 -4.13 -6.17
N LEU A 32 -16.39 -5.24 -6.79
CA LEU A 32 -14.97 -5.58 -6.94
C LEU A 32 -14.23 -4.60 -7.85
N ALA A 33 -14.81 -4.23 -9.01
CA ALA A 33 -14.22 -3.23 -9.90
C ALA A 33 -14.03 -1.89 -9.18
N ALA A 34 -15.08 -1.40 -8.51
CA ALA A 34 -15.06 -0.15 -7.78
C ALA A 34 -14.00 -0.17 -6.65
N LEU A 35 -13.92 -1.27 -5.91
CA LEU A 35 -12.98 -1.41 -4.81
C LEU A 35 -11.53 -1.48 -5.29
N ARG A 36 -11.26 -2.27 -6.34
CA ARG A 36 -9.92 -2.36 -6.97
C ARG A 36 -9.46 -0.99 -7.48
N TYR A 37 -10.36 -0.20 -8.07
CA TYR A 37 -10.06 1.17 -8.48
C TYR A 37 -9.69 2.06 -7.29
N LYS A 38 -10.52 2.06 -6.22
CA LYS A 38 -10.26 2.83 -5.00
C LYS A 38 -8.92 2.47 -4.36
N LEU A 39 -8.62 1.17 -4.24
CA LEU A 39 -7.35 0.68 -3.69
C LEU A 39 -6.14 1.12 -4.52
N SER A 40 -6.27 1.08 -5.85
CA SER A 40 -5.21 1.55 -6.77
C SER A 40 -4.93 3.04 -6.60
N ARG A 41 -6.00 3.86 -6.52
CA ARG A 41 -5.90 5.30 -6.29
C ARG A 41 -5.27 5.63 -4.93
N ALA A 42 -5.75 5.00 -3.86
CA ALA A 42 -5.24 5.20 -2.51
C ALA A 42 -3.76 4.79 -2.39
N SER A 43 -3.39 3.65 -2.98
CA SER A 43 -2.01 3.16 -3.01
C SER A 43 -1.07 4.09 -3.78
N GLY A 44 -1.54 4.68 -4.89
CA GLY A 44 -0.79 5.67 -5.66
C GLY A 44 -0.56 6.96 -4.88
N ALA A 45 -1.58 7.46 -4.18
CA ALA A 45 -1.47 8.65 -3.34
C ALA A 45 -0.49 8.44 -2.16
N ARG A 46 -0.63 7.33 -1.43
CA ARG A 46 0.30 6.95 -0.34
C ARG A 46 1.75 6.91 -0.84
N ARG A 47 1.97 6.28 -1.99
CA ARG A 47 3.31 6.11 -2.57
C ARG A 47 3.98 7.45 -2.87
N LYS A 48 3.27 8.36 -3.55
CA LYS A 48 3.79 9.71 -3.86
C LYS A 48 4.18 10.46 -2.58
N LEU A 49 3.37 10.32 -1.53
CA LEU A 49 3.66 10.92 -0.23
C LEU A 49 4.91 10.30 0.41
N ILE A 50 5.03 8.96 0.43
CA ILE A 50 6.22 8.28 0.98
C ILE A 50 7.49 8.68 0.23
N GLU A 51 7.45 8.75 -1.11
CA GLU A 51 8.60 9.20 -1.90
C GLU A 51 9.04 10.61 -1.52
N THR A 52 8.07 11.50 -1.28
CA THR A 52 8.32 12.88 -0.85
C THR A 52 8.92 12.91 0.56
N LEU A 53 8.34 12.17 1.50
CA LEU A 53 8.82 12.08 2.89
C LEU A 53 10.23 11.49 2.96
N CYS A 54 10.50 10.41 2.25
CA CYS A 54 11.83 9.81 2.20
C CYS A 54 12.86 10.78 1.63
N ALA A 55 12.51 11.55 0.59
CA ALA A 55 13.41 12.55 0.03
C ALA A 55 13.73 13.67 1.03
N CYS A 56 12.73 14.19 1.75
CA CYS A 56 12.93 15.19 2.81
C CYS A 56 13.82 14.65 3.94
N PHE A 57 13.49 13.49 4.49
CA PHE A 57 14.28 12.89 5.58
C PHE A 57 15.69 12.50 5.12
N GLU A 58 15.89 12.12 3.87
CA GLU A 58 17.23 11.87 3.32
C GLU A 58 18.10 13.13 3.25
N SER A 59 17.50 14.31 3.08
CA SER A 59 18.22 15.59 3.11
C SER A 59 18.45 16.15 4.52
N GLU A 60 17.59 15.81 5.47
CA GLU A 60 17.59 16.42 6.81
C GLU A 60 18.27 15.55 7.87
N LEU A 61 18.26 14.22 7.71
CA LEU A 61 18.82 13.30 8.70
C LEU A 61 20.34 13.16 8.59
N PRO A 62 21.04 13.02 9.74
CA PRO A 62 22.44 12.61 9.74
C PRO A 62 22.65 11.24 9.07
N ALA A 63 23.82 11.03 8.48
CA ALA A 63 24.16 9.80 7.73
C ALA A 63 23.95 8.50 8.52
N ALA A 64 24.09 8.53 9.86
CA ALA A 64 23.85 7.37 10.72
C ALA A 64 22.35 6.97 10.82
N SER A 65 21.43 7.91 10.62
CA SER A 65 19.98 7.71 10.80
C SER A 65 19.22 7.56 9.48
N VAL A 66 19.87 7.83 8.34
CA VAL A 66 19.23 7.83 7.03
C VAL A 66 19.07 6.44 6.41
N GLN A 67 19.82 5.44 6.89
CA GLN A 67 19.88 4.12 6.28
C GLN A 67 18.52 3.38 6.24
N PRO A 68 17.69 3.40 7.31
CA PRO A 68 16.34 2.83 7.26
C PRO A 68 15.41 3.52 6.25
N VAL A 69 15.54 4.84 6.09
CA VAL A 69 14.76 5.63 5.12
C VAL A 69 15.12 5.26 3.69
N ARG A 70 16.43 5.15 3.38
CA ARG A 70 16.91 4.69 2.07
C ARG A 70 16.46 3.27 1.75
N ALA A 71 16.54 2.37 2.72
CA ALA A 71 16.05 0.99 2.58
C ALA A 71 14.54 0.95 2.28
N LEU A 72 13.76 1.80 2.98
CA LEU A 72 12.33 1.94 2.73
C LEU A 72 12.06 2.49 1.31
N ARG A 73 12.74 3.56 0.90
CA ARG A 73 12.60 4.16 -0.44
C ARG A 73 12.91 3.14 -1.55
N ALA A 74 13.98 2.37 -1.41
CA ALA A 74 14.33 1.29 -2.34
C ALA A 74 13.27 0.18 -2.37
N SER A 75 12.63 -0.13 -1.23
CA SER A 75 11.54 -1.11 -1.17
C SER A 75 10.29 -0.63 -1.88
N VAL A 76 9.92 0.65 -1.74
CA VAL A 76 8.78 1.26 -2.44
C VAL A 76 9.00 1.22 -3.95
N GLY A 77 10.23 1.48 -4.41
CA GLY A 77 10.62 1.33 -5.82
C GLY A 77 10.48 -0.10 -6.35
N ARG A 78 10.86 -1.13 -5.58
CA ARG A 78 10.72 -2.55 -6.00
C ARG A 78 9.28 -3.06 -6.00
N VAL A 79 8.43 -2.53 -5.10
CA VAL A 79 7.00 -2.82 -5.08
C VAL A 79 6.30 -2.28 -6.35
N MET A 80 6.92 -1.35 -7.12
CA MET A 80 6.41 -0.88 -8.42
C MET A 80 6.30 -2.02 -9.43
N THR A 81 7.32 -2.88 -9.47
CA THR A 81 7.41 -3.97 -10.44
C THR A 81 6.43 -5.09 -10.08
N HIS A 82 6.38 -5.50 -8.80
CA HIS A 82 5.50 -6.58 -8.36
C HIS A 82 4.01 -6.22 -8.30
N SER A 83 3.64 -4.98 -7.93
CA SER A 83 2.22 -4.59 -7.85
C SER A 83 1.58 -4.43 -9.23
N ALA A 84 2.37 -3.95 -10.21
CA ALA A 84 1.92 -3.82 -11.60
C ALA A 84 1.73 -5.19 -12.26
N GLU A 85 2.61 -6.16 -11.97
CA GLU A 85 2.50 -7.53 -12.47
C GLU A 85 1.36 -8.34 -11.83
N HIS A 86 1.00 -8.07 -10.57
CA HIS A 86 -0.04 -8.84 -9.85
C HIS A 86 -1.47 -8.27 -9.96
N VAL A 87 -1.63 -6.93 -10.04
CA VAL A 87 -2.95 -6.30 -10.24
C VAL A 87 -3.32 -6.20 -11.72
N GLY A 88 -2.32 -6.15 -12.61
CA GLY A 88 -2.50 -6.10 -14.07
C GLY A 88 -2.81 -7.46 -14.72
N SER A 89 -2.59 -8.58 -14.04
CA SER A 89 -2.77 -9.94 -14.58
C SER A 89 -4.18 -10.50 -14.44
N TRP A 90 -5.07 -9.85 -13.67
CA TRP A 90 -6.45 -10.27 -13.47
C TRP A 90 -7.43 -9.27 -14.09
N GLY A 91 -7.79 -9.47 -15.35
CA GLY A 91 -8.94 -8.80 -15.94
C GLY A 91 -10.24 -9.26 -15.27
N MET A 92 -11.32 -8.46 -15.33
CA MET A 92 -12.59 -8.88 -14.72
C MET A 92 -13.08 -10.21 -15.31
N HIS A 93 -12.89 -10.40 -16.61
CA HIS A 93 -13.17 -11.66 -17.29
C HIS A 93 -12.39 -12.86 -16.69
N ASP A 94 -11.10 -12.68 -16.38
CA ASP A 94 -10.29 -13.75 -15.78
C ASP A 94 -10.72 -14.07 -14.35
N ILE A 95 -11.14 -13.04 -13.60
CA ILE A 95 -11.66 -13.19 -12.22
C ILE A 95 -12.95 -13.98 -12.20
N VAL A 96 -13.87 -13.69 -13.12
CA VAL A 96 -15.14 -14.44 -13.23
C VAL A 96 -14.86 -15.89 -13.62
N ARG A 97 -13.89 -16.12 -14.52
CA ARG A 97 -13.50 -17.46 -14.96
C ARG A 97 -12.80 -18.26 -13.86
N ASP A 98 -11.97 -17.63 -13.04
CA ASP A 98 -11.23 -18.27 -11.94
C ASP A 98 -11.29 -17.43 -10.65
N TRP A 99 -12.47 -17.46 -10.02
CA TRP A 99 -12.71 -16.73 -8.78
C TRP A 99 -11.83 -17.22 -7.63
N SER A 100 -11.61 -18.53 -7.54
CA SER A 100 -10.75 -19.14 -6.52
C SER A 100 -9.30 -18.70 -6.62
N GLY A 101 -8.75 -18.67 -7.84
CA GLY A 101 -7.40 -18.21 -8.11
C GLY A 101 -7.24 -16.73 -7.77
N TYR A 102 -8.24 -15.92 -8.13
CA TYR A 102 -8.27 -14.52 -7.75
C TYR A 102 -8.31 -14.32 -6.22
N CYS A 103 -9.14 -15.09 -5.50
CA CYS A 103 -9.22 -15.00 -4.03
C CYS A 103 -7.87 -15.32 -3.38
N HIS A 104 -7.17 -16.35 -3.87
CA HIS A 104 -5.84 -16.71 -3.39
C HIS A 104 -4.80 -15.61 -3.68
N ALA A 105 -4.78 -15.08 -4.90
CA ALA A 105 -3.90 -13.97 -5.27
C ALA A 105 -4.19 -12.70 -4.45
N SER A 106 -5.47 -12.39 -4.24
CA SER A 106 -5.93 -11.26 -3.43
C SER A 106 -5.47 -11.39 -1.98
N PHE A 107 -5.55 -12.58 -1.39
CA PHE A 107 -5.03 -12.84 -0.04
C PHE A 107 -3.54 -12.50 0.09
N ASN A 108 -2.71 -13.00 -0.85
CA ASN A 108 -1.27 -12.74 -0.86
C ASN A 108 -0.96 -11.24 -1.02
N MET A 109 -1.68 -10.56 -1.92
CA MET A 109 -1.56 -9.12 -2.12
C MET A 109 -1.94 -8.33 -0.86
N ARG A 110 -3.08 -8.65 -0.23
CA ARG A 110 -3.55 -7.98 1.00
C ARG A 110 -2.52 -8.13 2.11
N ARG A 111 -2.00 -9.35 2.32
CA ARG A 111 -0.95 -9.62 3.31
C ARG A 111 0.29 -8.76 3.05
N ALA A 112 0.81 -8.76 1.83
CA ALA A 112 2.00 -7.99 1.47
C ALA A 112 1.80 -6.47 1.69
N MET A 113 0.63 -5.93 1.35
CA MET A 113 0.32 -4.51 1.59
C MET A 113 0.26 -4.16 3.08
N ARG A 114 -0.34 -5.02 3.93
CA ARG A 114 -0.37 -4.81 5.39
C ARG A 114 1.04 -4.85 5.99
N GLU A 115 1.87 -5.81 5.58
CA GLU A 115 3.27 -5.89 6.01
C GLU A 115 4.07 -4.63 5.59
N GLN A 116 3.85 -4.14 4.37
CA GLN A 116 4.50 -2.93 3.88
C GLN A 116 4.08 -1.69 4.68
N ILE A 117 2.78 -1.53 4.98
CA ILE A 117 2.30 -0.45 5.86
C ILE A 117 2.97 -0.52 7.23
N ASN A 118 3.12 -1.71 7.81
CA ASN A 118 3.79 -1.85 9.11
C ASN A 118 5.27 -1.42 9.05
N ARG A 119 6.00 -1.74 7.98
CA ARG A 119 7.37 -1.25 7.77
C ARG A 119 7.42 0.27 7.64
N GLU A 120 6.49 0.84 6.86
CA GLU A 120 6.36 2.29 6.68
C GLU A 120 6.10 2.99 8.04
N ARG A 121 5.20 2.44 8.86
CA ARG A 121 4.91 2.94 10.22
C ARG A 121 6.13 2.93 11.11
N MET A 122 6.86 1.81 11.15
CA MET A 122 8.04 1.65 12.02
C MET A 122 9.17 2.63 11.68
N VAL A 123 9.31 3.00 10.40
CA VAL A 123 10.40 3.88 9.94
C VAL A 123 9.97 5.34 9.94
N LEU A 124 8.80 5.67 9.39
CA LEU A 124 8.42 7.05 9.12
C LEU A 124 7.68 7.72 10.28
N TYR A 125 6.90 6.99 11.09
CA TYR A 125 6.12 7.64 12.15
C TYR A 125 7.01 8.28 13.22
N PRO A 126 8.08 7.63 13.72
CA PRO A 126 8.97 8.28 14.69
C PRO A 126 9.62 9.55 14.13
N LEU A 127 9.92 9.59 12.83
CA LEU A 127 10.53 10.74 12.16
C LEU A 127 9.53 11.88 12.00
N ILE A 128 8.29 11.57 11.60
CA ILE A 128 7.20 12.54 11.50
C ILE A 128 6.89 13.14 12.88
N ASP A 129 6.74 12.28 13.90
CA ASP A 129 6.42 12.71 15.26
C ASP A 129 7.55 13.60 15.84
N ALA A 130 8.82 13.34 15.50
CA ALA A 130 9.95 14.17 15.91
C ALA A 130 9.94 15.56 15.23
N VAL A 131 9.56 15.63 13.96
CA VAL A 131 9.41 16.92 13.24
C VAL A 131 8.24 17.71 13.80
N ASP A 132 7.08 17.07 14.01
CA ASP A 132 5.88 17.73 14.53
C ASP A 132 6.03 18.20 16.00
N ALA A 133 6.96 17.59 16.76
CA ALA A 133 7.29 18.00 18.14
C ALA A 133 8.28 19.17 18.22
N THR A 134 8.85 19.61 17.10
CA THR A 134 9.78 20.75 17.08
C THR A 134 8.98 22.05 16.94
N PRO A 135 9.01 22.96 17.94
CA PRO A 135 8.18 24.17 17.99
C PRO A 135 8.57 25.24 16.96
#